data_AF-A0A7S3BQ28-F1
#
_entry.id   AF-A0A7S3BQ28-F1
#
_cell.length_a   1.000
_cell.length_b   1.000
_cell.length_c   1.000
_cell.angle_alpha   90.00
_cell.angle_beta   90.00
_cell.angle_gamma   90.00
#
_symmetry.space_group_name_H-M   'P 1'
#
loop_
_entity.id
_entity.type
_entity.pdbx_description
1 polymer ?
#
loop_
_entity_poly.entity_id
_entity_poly.type
_entity_poly.pdbx_seq_one_letter_code
_entity_poly.pdbx_strand_id
1 'polypeptide(L)'
;SAALPKQRPVGRQRLALFDASDVSARLSVPRQPTGMRQLDEHTDWALYGLLLCPAELQHPDLLRLLEAALRDSFCHCAHRDVAVHLFDAFALHAVAKLERGNAARREVAQALTKALVSAWAAATAESTAAHTAERVRLCHDLRQALAVLSDSPGLLGPQAHAVCE
;
A
#
# COMPACT_ATOMS: atom_id res chain seq x y z
N SER A 1 51.04 -25.86 -25.15
CA SER A 1 51.02 -26.12 -23.71
C SER A 1 50.66 -24.82 -23.00
N ALA A 2 49.41 -24.70 -22.54
CA ALA A 2 48.93 -23.61 -21.68
C ALA A 2 47.80 -24.20 -20.82
N ALA A 3 48.02 -24.27 -19.51
CA ALA A 3 47.12 -24.90 -18.56
C ALA A 3 45.97 -23.95 -18.18
N LEU A 4 44.73 -24.43 -18.30
CA LEU A 4 43.53 -23.75 -17.79
C LEU A 4 43.53 -23.70 -16.25
N PRO A 5 43.12 -22.59 -15.62
CA PRO A 5 42.99 -22.53 -14.17
C PRO A 5 41.76 -23.33 -13.70
N LYS A 6 42.00 -24.21 -12.71
CA LYS A 6 41.00 -25.06 -12.05
C LYS A 6 39.96 -24.21 -11.31
N GLN A 7 38.68 -24.37 -11.64
CA GLN A 7 37.57 -23.82 -10.87
C GLN A 7 37.49 -24.52 -9.50
N ARG A 8 37.40 -23.73 -8.42
CA ARG A 8 37.09 -24.22 -7.07
C ARG A 8 35.58 -24.48 -6.96
N PRO A 9 35.14 -25.53 -6.24
CA PRO A 9 33.72 -25.73 -5.98
C PRO A 9 33.24 -24.68 -4.98
N VAL A 10 32.36 -23.78 -5.40
CA VAL A 10 31.67 -22.87 -4.50
C VAL A 10 30.68 -23.69 -3.69
N GLY A 11 31.04 -23.96 -2.44
CA GLY A 11 30.18 -24.63 -1.48
C GLY A 11 28.85 -23.88 -1.34
N ARG A 12 27.76 -24.66 -1.31
CA ARG A 12 26.42 -24.20 -0.93
C ARG A 12 26.49 -23.48 0.42
N GLN A 13 26.62 -22.16 0.42
CA GLN A 13 26.20 -21.37 1.56
C GLN A 13 24.67 -21.43 1.57
N ARG A 14 24.13 -22.25 2.48
CA ARG A 14 22.75 -22.10 2.94
C ARG A 14 22.58 -20.65 3.37
N LEU A 15 21.84 -19.87 2.60
CA LEU A 15 21.18 -18.67 3.11
C LEU A 15 20.30 -19.16 4.26
N ALA A 16 20.78 -18.96 5.47
CA ALA A 16 20.02 -19.24 6.67
C ALA A 16 18.73 -18.43 6.57
N LEU A 17 17.64 -19.20 6.55
CA LEU A 17 16.26 -18.78 6.63
C LEU A 17 16.11 -17.58 7.57
N PHE A 18 15.42 -16.57 7.08
CA PHE A 18 14.71 -15.61 7.92
C PHE A 18 13.91 -16.41 8.95
N ASP A 19 14.37 -16.37 10.20
CA ASP A 19 13.67 -16.98 11.32
C ASP A 19 12.44 -16.11 11.61
N ALA A 20 11.25 -16.64 11.34
CA ALA A 20 9.99 -15.92 11.53
C ALA A 20 9.76 -15.47 12.99
N SER A 21 10.49 -16.07 13.93
CA SER A 21 10.49 -15.65 15.34
C SER A 21 11.13 -14.28 15.57
N ASP A 22 12.08 -13.88 14.72
CA ASP A 22 12.85 -12.63 14.85
C ASP A 22 12.07 -11.41 14.33
N VAL A 23 11.08 -11.63 13.45
CA VAL A 23 10.15 -10.59 12.98
C VAL A 23 9.15 -10.22 14.08
N SER A 24 8.68 -11.21 14.83
CA SER A 24 7.71 -11.00 15.91
C SER A 24 8.30 -10.20 17.07
N ALA A 25 9.59 -10.42 17.38
CA ALA A 25 10.31 -9.66 18.40
C ALA A 25 10.52 -8.19 18.01
N ARG A 26 10.76 -7.88 16.73
CA ARG A 26 10.92 -6.50 16.23
C ARG A 26 9.61 -5.73 16.07
N LEU A 27 8.47 -6.41 16.12
CA LEU A 27 7.13 -5.80 16.08
C LEU A 27 6.63 -5.37 17.47
N SER A 28 7.41 -5.60 18.53
CA SER A 28 7.12 -5.12 19.90
C SER A 28 7.46 -3.64 20.10
N VAL A 29 7.34 -2.82 19.04
CA VAL A 29 7.32 -1.36 19.17
C VAL A 29 6.00 -1.00 19.85
N PRO A 30 6.00 -0.18 20.92
CA PRO A 30 4.75 0.35 21.46
C PRO A 30 4.02 1.05 20.31
N ARG A 31 2.86 0.51 19.91
CA ARG A 31 1.98 1.13 18.93
C ARG A 31 1.46 2.43 19.52
N GLN A 32 2.21 3.52 19.36
CA GLN A 32 1.62 4.85 19.39
C GLN A 32 0.48 4.86 18.35
N PRO A 33 -0.65 5.53 18.65
CA PRO A 33 -1.68 5.70 17.63
C PRO A 33 -1.01 6.37 16.44
N THR A 34 -0.86 5.62 15.36
CA THR A 34 -0.32 6.14 14.12
C THR A 34 -1.41 7.02 13.55
N GLY A 35 -1.31 8.31 13.83
CA GLY A 35 -2.24 9.32 13.34
C GLY A 35 -2.50 9.23 11.84
N MET A 36 -3.62 9.82 11.42
CA MET A 36 -4.20 9.76 10.07
C MET A 36 -3.16 10.00 8.95
N ARG A 37 -2.11 10.77 9.25
CA ARG A 37 -0.95 11.05 8.40
C ARG A 37 -0.24 9.82 7.80
N GLN A 38 -0.41 8.63 8.39
CA GLN A 38 0.22 7.41 7.89
C GLN A 38 -0.65 6.59 6.91
N LEU A 39 -1.96 6.80 6.81
CA LEU A 39 -2.81 5.90 6.03
C LEU A 39 -2.53 6.02 4.53
N ASP A 40 -2.43 7.25 4.01
CA ASP A 40 -2.12 7.50 2.61
C ASP A 40 -0.71 6.99 2.27
N GLU A 41 0.27 7.28 3.13
CA GLU A 41 1.65 6.79 2.96
C GLU A 41 1.68 5.25 2.94
N HIS A 42 1.06 4.55 3.90
CA HIS A 42 1.04 3.08 3.90
C HIS A 42 0.34 2.50 2.67
N THR A 43 -0.71 3.17 2.20
CA THR A 43 -1.43 2.79 0.98
C THR A 43 -0.54 2.92 -0.25
N ASP A 44 0.23 4.01 -0.34
CA ASP A 44 1.17 4.25 -1.42
C ASP A 44 2.29 3.23 -1.44
N TRP A 45 2.88 2.96 -0.28
CA TRP A 45 3.92 1.95 -0.13
C TRP A 45 3.42 0.57 -0.56
N ALA A 46 2.19 0.21 -0.22
CA ALA A 46 1.57 -1.04 -0.66
C ALA A 46 1.35 -1.06 -2.19
N LEU A 47 0.74 -0.02 -2.76
CA LEU A 47 0.44 0.06 -4.18
C LEU A 47 1.70 0.05 -5.05
N TYR A 48 2.67 0.92 -4.76
CA TYR A 48 3.93 0.98 -5.51
C TYR A 48 4.79 -0.27 -5.28
N GLY A 49 4.80 -0.82 -4.06
CA GLY A 49 5.50 -2.07 -3.76
C GLY A 49 4.98 -3.24 -4.60
N LEU A 50 3.67 -3.40 -4.70
CA LEU A 50 3.03 -4.44 -5.52
C LEU A 50 3.19 -4.18 -7.02
N LEU A 51 3.24 -2.92 -7.45
CA LEU A 51 3.52 -2.55 -8.84
C LEU A 51 4.96 -2.91 -9.26
N LEU A 52 5.94 -2.71 -8.37
CA LEU A 52 7.35 -3.05 -8.61
C LEU A 52 7.58 -4.57 -8.60
N CYS A 53 6.91 -5.27 -7.67
CA CYS A 53 7.04 -6.70 -7.44
C CYS A 53 5.73 -7.47 -7.71
N PRO A 54 5.20 -7.48 -8.95
CA PRO A 54 3.89 -8.07 -9.25
C PRO A 54 3.86 -9.60 -9.10
N ALA A 55 5.03 -10.25 -8.96
CA ALA A 55 5.10 -11.68 -8.66
C ALA A 55 4.51 -12.03 -7.28
N GLU A 56 4.55 -11.10 -6.33
CA GLU A 56 3.99 -11.28 -4.98
C GLU A 56 2.46 -11.37 -5.00
N LEU A 57 1.80 -10.89 -6.06
CA LEU A 57 0.35 -11.03 -6.26
C LEU A 57 -0.12 -12.49 -6.45
N GLN A 58 0.81 -13.45 -6.48
CA GLN A 58 0.50 -14.86 -6.29
C GLN A 58 -0.12 -15.15 -4.92
N HIS A 59 0.18 -14.31 -3.92
CA HIS A 59 -0.44 -14.41 -2.61
C HIS A 59 -1.85 -13.80 -2.63
N PRO A 60 -2.90 -14.56 -2.29
CA PRO A 60 -4.29 -14.11 -2.43
C PRO A 60 -4.60 -12.89 -1.54
N ASP A 61 -3.99 -12.79 -0.36
CA ASP A 61 -4.20 -11.66 0.54
C ASP A 61 -3.61 -10.35 -0.01
N LEU A 62 -2.52 -10.41 -0.78
CA LEU A 62 -1.93 -9.24 -1.42
C LEU A 62 -2.79 -8.76 -2.59
N LEU A 63 -3.43 -9.68 -3.31
CA LEU A 63 -4.38 -9.32 -4.36
C LEU A 63 -5.64 -8.67 -3.78
N ARG A 64 -6.15 -9.17 -2.64
CA ARG A 64 -7.28 -8.55 -1.93
C ARG A 64 -6.93 -7.18 -1.36
N LEU A 65 -5.74 -7.05 -0.79
CA LEU A 65 -5.23 -5.76 -0.30
C LEU A 65 -5.13 -4.75 -1.44
N LEU A 66 -4.59 -5.15 -2.59
CA LEU A 66 -4.52 -4.32 -3.78
C LEU A 66 -5.92 -3.89 -4.25
N GLU A 67 -6.85 -4.84 -4.33
CA GLU A 67 -8.23 -4.54 -4.75
C GLU A 67 -8.88 -3.53 -3.80
N ALA A 68 -8.74 -3.70 -2.49
CA ALA A 68 -9.26 -2.76 -1.50
C ALA A 68 -8.64 -1.36 -1.65
N ALA A 69 -7.30 -1.29 -1.75
CA ALA A 69 -6.60 -0.02 -1.90
C ALA A 69 -6.99 0.74 -3.19
N LEU A 70 -7.19 0.02 -4.29
CA LEU A 70 -7.59 0.62 -5.58
C LEU A 70 -9.06 1.06 -5.62
N ARG A 71 -9.94 0.49 -4.78
CA ARG A 71 -11.33 0.97 -4.64
C ARG A 71 -11.39 2.38 -4.04
N ASP A 72 -10.50 2.65 -3.09
CA ASP A 72 -10.48 3.89 -2.33
C ASP A 72 -9.68 5.00 -3.04
N SER A 73 -8.69 4.63 -3.87
CA SER A 73 -7.82 5.56 -4.59
C SER A 73 -7.60 5.15 -6.06
N PHE A 74 -7.96 6.04 -6.98
CA PHE A 74 -7.82 5.82 -8.43
C PHE A 74 -6.68 6.60 -9.08
N CYS A 75 -6.26 7.71 -8.47
CA CYS A 75 -5.09 8.47 -8.88
C CYS A 75 -4.24 8.83 -7.67
N HIS A 76 -2.93 8.74 -7.83
CA HIS A 76 -1.98 9.04 -6.77
C HIS A 76 -1.13 10.26 -7.13
N CYS A 77 -0.88 11.15 -6.17
CA CYS A 77 0.02 12.28 -6.34
C CYS A 77 1.48 11.83 -6.21
N ALA A 78 2.16 11.58 -7.34
CA ALA A 78 3.57 11.22 -7.32
C ALA A 78 4.45 12.41 -6.92
N HIS A 79 4.14 13.60 -7.44
CA HIS A 79 4.82 14.83 -7.04
C HIS A 79 3.99 16.07 -7.39
N ARG A 80 3.50 16.79 -6.38
CA ARG A 80 2.69 18.02 -6.53
C ARG A 80 1.44 17.80 -7.40
N ASP A 81 1.48 18.23 -8.65
CA ASP A 81 0.42 18.14 -9.65
C ASP A 81 0.60 16.93 -10.59
N VAL A 82 1.72 16.21 -10.48
CA VAL A 82 1.96 14.99 -11.23
C VAL A 82 1.20 13.84 -10.59
N ALA A 83 0.17 13.39 -11.29
CA ALA A 83 -0.65 12.25 -10.89
C ALA A 83 -0.27 10.96 -11.65
N VAL A 84 -0.31 9.84 -10.96
CA VAL A 84 -0.18 8.50 -11.52
C VAL A 84 -1.56 7.85 -11.51
N HIS A 85 -2.02 7.44 -12.68
CA HIS A 85 -3.23 6.64 -12.84
C HIS A 85 -2.91 5.19 -12.51
N LEU A 86 -3.27 4.76 -11.30
CA LEU A 86 -2.84 3.48 -10.74
C LEU A 86 -3.34 2.30 -11.58
N PHE A 87 -4.60 2.35 -12.00
CA PHE A 87 -5.21 1.32 -12.85
C PHE A 87 -4.44 1.12 -14.16
N ASP A 88 -4.08 2.21 -14.84
CA ASP A 88 -3.29 2.16 -16.07
C ASP A 88 -1.88 1.64 -15.81
N ALA A 89 -1.25 2.07 -14.72
CA ALA A 89 0.08 1.61 -14.35
C ALA A 89 0.10 0.09 -14.10
N PHE A 90 -0.87 -0.45 -13.38
CA PHE A 90 -0.99 -1.90 -13.15
C PHE A 90 -1.28 -2.66 -14.44
N ALA A 91 -2.15 -2.15 -15.32
CA ALA A 91 -2.43 -2.77 -16.61
C ALA A 91 -1.19 -2.81 -17.52
N LEU A 92 -0.49 -1.68 -17.65
CA LEU A 92 0.65 -1.54 -18.55
C LEU A 92 1.90 -2.26 -18.05
N HIS A 93 2.14 -2.29 -16.73
CA HIS A 93 3.38 -2.77 -16.17
C HIS A 93 3.26 -4.11 -15.44
N ALA A 94 2.26 -4.28 -14.56
CA ALA A 94 2.12 -5.49 -13.75
C ALA A 94 1.49 -6.64 -14.54
N VAL A 95 0.33 -6.42 -15.17
CA VAL A 95 -0.37 -7.44 -15.97
C VAL A 95 0.53 -7.91 -17.12
N ALA A 96 1.07 -6.97 -17.91
CA ALA A 96 1.93 -7.30 -19.05
C ALA A 96 3.19 -8.10 -18.65
N LYS A 97 3.77 -7.84 -17.46
CA LYS A 97 4.92 -8.60 -16.94
C LYS A 97 4.53 -10.01 -16.49
N LEU A 98 3.34 -10.19 -15.92
CA LEU A 98 2.83 -11.48 -15.48
C LEU A 98 2.40 -12.37 -16.65
N GLU A 99 1.80 -11.82 -17.70
CA GLU A 99 1.36 -12.55 -18.89
C GLU A 99 2.51 -13.24 -19.64
N ARG A 100 3.68 -12.58 -19.67
CA ARG A 100 4.92 -13.13 -20.25
C ARG A 100 5.50 -14.29 -19.43
N GLY A 101 4.95 -14.58 -18.25
CA GLY A 101 5.40 -15.63 -17.35
C GLY A 101 4.90 -17.05 -17.71
N ASN A 102 5.11 -17.97 -16.77
CA ASN A 102 4.58 -19.34 -16.81
C ASN A 102 3.06 -19.37 -16.58
N ALA A 103 2.44 -20.54 -16.70
CA ALA A 103 0.99 -20.71 -16.55
C ALA A 103 0.45 -20.11 -15.24
N ALA A 104 1.10 -20.38 -14.11
CA ALA A 104 0.70 -19.81 -12.81
C ALA A 104 0.73 -18.27 -12.79
N ARG A 105 1.73 -17.64 -13.40
CA ARG A 105 1.76 -16.16 -13.51
C ARG A 105 0.67 -15.62 -14.42
N ARG A 106 0.29 -16.34 -15.47
CA ARG A 106 -0.83 -15.94 -16.34
C ARG A 106 -2.17 -16.03 -15.63
N GLU A 107 -2.37 -17.02 -14.78
CA GLU A 107 -3.55 -17.12 -13.93
C GLU A 107 -3.65 -15.91 -12.98
N VAL A 108 -2.53 -15.50 -12.37
CA VAL A 108 -2.48 -14.29 -11.55
C VAL A 108 -2.74 -13.04 -12.39
N ALA A 109 -2.22 -12.95 -13.62
CA ALA A 109 -2.52 -11.84 -14.52
C ALA A 109 -4.03 -11.72 -14.78
N GLN A 110 -4.72 -12.84 -15.03
CA GLN A 110 -6.17 -12.86 -15.22
C GLN A 110 -6.93 -12.45 -13.95
N ALA A 111 -6.49 -12.93 -12.79
CA ALA A 111 -7.08 -12.56 -11.50
C ALA A 111 -6.88 -11.06 -11.22
N LEU A 112 -5.69 -10.52 -11.49
CA LEU A 112 -5.38 -9.11 -11.39
C LEU A 112 -6.25 -8.27 -12.33
N THR A 113 -6.38 -8.64 -13.61
CA THR A 113 -7.27 -7.93 -14.55
C THR A 113 -8.71 -7.88 -14.05
N LYS A 114 -9.22 -8.99 -13.49
CA LYS A 114 -10.57 -9.01 -12.88
C LYS A 114 -10.66 -8.08 -11.66
N ALA A 115 -9.65 -8.10 -10.80
CA ALA A 115 -9.59 -7.23 -9.63
C ALA A 115 -9.54 -5.74 -10.03
N LEU A 116 -8.77 -5.38 -11.06
CA LEU A 116 -8.71 -4.01 -11.59
C LEU A 116 -10.07 -3.55 -12.13
N VAL A 117 -10.77 -4.38 -12.89
CA VAL A 117 -12.10 -4.03 -13.42
C VAL A 117 -13.13 -3.88 -12.28
N SER A 118 -13.11 -4.81 -11.31
CA SER A 118 -13.97 -4.77 -10.12
C SER A 118 -13.72 -3.49 -9.31
N ALA A 119 -12.46 -3.21 -8.98
CA ALA A 119 -12.08 -2.04 -8.20
C ALA A 119 -12.39 -0.73 -8.93
N TRP A 120 -12.20 -0.66 -10.24
CA TRP A 120 -12.54 0.53 -11.04
C TRP A 120 -14.04 0.84 -11.00
N ALA A 121 -14.88 -0.19 -11.17
CA ALA A 121 -16.32 -0.03 -11.12
C ALA A 121 -16.78 0.47 -9.74
N ALA A 122 -16.24 -0.08 -8.67
CA ALA A 122 -16.52 0.37 -7.30
C ALA A 122 -16.00 1.78 -7.02
N ALA A 123 -14.76 2.09 -7.41
CA ALA A 123 -14.16 3.40 -7.23
C ALA A 123 -14.98 4.51 -7.93
N THR A 124 -15.38 4.27 -9.17
CA THR A 124 -16.16 5.25 -9.94
C THR A 124 -17.60 5.42 -9.42
N ALA A 125 -18.19 4.37 -8.85
CA ALA A 125 -19.53 4.43 -8.28
C ALA A 125 -19.59 5.08 -6.89
N GLU A 126 -18.62 4.78 -6.02
CA GLU A 126 -18.74 5.04 -4.58
C GLU A 126 -17.74 6.07 -4.04
N SER A 127 -16.54 6.19 -4.64
CA SER A 127 -15.43 6.97 -4.07
C SER A 127 -15.81 8.45 -3.88
N THR A 128 -16.39 9.10 -4.90
CA THR A 128 -16.75 10.52 -4.80
C THR A 128 -17.75 10.80 -3.68
N ALA A 129 -18.76 9.94 -3.53
CA ALA A 129 -19.79 10.09 -2.50
C ALA A 129 -19.21 9.85 -1.11
N ALA A 130 -18.39 8.80 -0.95
CA ALA A 130 -17.72 8.45 0.30
C ALA A 130 -16.77 9.58 0.76
N HIS A 131 -15.88 10.05 -0.11
CA HIS A 131 -14.95 11.15 0.19
C HIS A 131 -15.69 12.46 0.48
N THR A 132 -16.81 12.73 -0.20
CA THR A 132 -17.62 13.93 0.08
C THR A 132 -18.26 13.85 1.47
N ALA A 133 -18.85 12.71 1.82
CA ALA A 133 -19.45 12.49 3.13
C ALA A 133 -18.39 12.59 4.25
N GLU A 134 -17.21 12.03 4.02
CA GLU A 134 -16.09 12.09 4.96
C GLU A 134 -15.62 13.53 5.20
N ARG A 135 -15.44 14.33 4.14
CA ARG A 135 -15.09 15.76 4.29
C ARG A 135 -16.13 16.54 5.09
N VAL A 136 -17.43 16.28 4.87
CA VAL A 136 -18.52 16.94 5.60
C VAL A 136 -18.44 16.58 7.09
N ARG A 137 -18.24 15.30 7.41
CA ARG A 137 -18.04 14.82 8.78
C ARG A 137 -16.83 15.48 9.43
N LEU A 138 -15.66 15.43 8.78
CA LEU A 138 -14.43 16.04 9.29
C LEU A 138 -14.58 17.54 9.52
N CYS A 139 -15.22 18.27 8.60
CA CYS A 139 -15.46 19.70 8.79
C CYS A 139 -16.37 20.00 9.99
N HIS A 140 -17.33 19.12 10.28
CA HIS A 140 -18.18 19.24 11.45
C HIS A 140 -17.38 18.99 12.74
N ASP A 141 -16.66 17.88 12.78
CA ASP A 141 -15.89 17.45 13.95
C ASP A 141 -14.77 18.43 14.28
N LEU A 142 -14.04 18.92 13.28
CA LEU A 142 -13.00 19.93 13.45
C LEU A 142 -13.54 21.27 13.97
N ARG A 143 -14.75 21.68 13.56
CA ARG A 143 -15.40 22.89 14.10
C ARG A 143 -15.80 22.69 15.56
N GLN A 144 -16.33 21.53 15.92
CA GLN A 144 -16.66 21.21 17.31
C GLN A 144 -15.40 21.18 18.18
N ALA A 145 -14.34 20.51 17.72
CA ALA A 145 -13.07 20.46 18.41
C ALA A 145 -12.49 21.88 18.62
N LEU A 146 -12.52 22.72 17.58
CA LEU A 146 -12.07 24.11 17.67
C LEU A 146 -12.86 24.91 18.71
N ALA A 147 -14.20 24.76 18.76
CA ALA A 147 -15.03 25.44 19.74
C ALA A 147 -14.65 25.04 21.18
N VAL A 148 -14.55 23.73 21.46
CA VAL A 148 -14.17 23.21 22.78
C VAL A 148 -12.77 23.65 23.20
N LEU A 149 -11.80 23.60 22.29
CA LEU A 149 -10.42 24.00 22.58
C LEU A 149 -10.29 25.52 22.76
N SER A 150 -11.10 26.32 22.08
CA SER A 150 -11.14 27.78 22.24
C SER A 150 -11.75 28.18 23.59
N ASP A 151 -12.80 27.47 24.01
CA ASP A 151 -13.46 27.71 25.31
C ASP A 151 -12.62 27.22 26.50
N SER A 152 -11.72 26.26 26.28
CA SER A 152 -10.87 25.67 27.31
C SER A 152 -9.46 25.38 26.80
N PRO A 153 -8.61 26.41 26.64
CA PRO A 153 -7.27 26.26 26.05
C PRO A 153 -6.34 25.36 26.87
N GLY A 154 -6.62 25.14 28.16
CA GLY A 154 -5.90 24.17 29.00
C GLY A 154 -6.00 22.71 28.53
N LEU A 155 -6.95 22.39 27.65
CA LEU A 155 -7.11 21.06 27.06
C LEU A 155 -6.09 20.77 25.94
N LEU A 156 -5.42 21.78 25.39
CA LEU A 156 -4.43 21.60 24.32
C LEU A 156 -3.23 20.74 24.75
N GLY A 157 -2.83 20.80 26.02
CA GLY A 157 -1.78 19.93 26.56
C GLY A 157 -2.16 18.45 26.52
N PRO A 158 -3.22 18.02 27.23
CA PRO A 158 -3.64 16.62 27.24
C PRO A 158 -4.18 16.11 25.90
N GLN A 159 -4.71 16.99 25.03
CA GLN A 159 -5.29 16.62 23.73
C GLN A 159 -4.39 16.94 22.52
N ALA A 160 -3.11 17.23 22.73
CA ALA A 160 -2.18 17.62 21.66
C ALA A 160 -2.15 16.60 20.50
N HIS A 161 -2.25 15.31 20.82
CA HIS A 161 -2.27 14.22 19.84
C HIS A 161 -3.49 14.26 18.91
N ALA A 162 -4.64 14.74 19.38
CA ALA A 162 -5.86 14.85 18.56
C ALA A 162 -5.86 16.07 17.62
N VAL A 163 -4.92 16.99 17.79
CA VAL A 163 -4.85 18.27 17.05
C VAL A 163 -3.61 18.34 16.14
N CYS A 164 -2.51 17.70 16.51
CA CYS A 164 -1.22 17.79 15.82
C CYS A 164 -0.87 16.61 14.92
N GLU A 165 -1.72 15.57 14.87
CA GLU A 165 -1.55 14.38 14.00
C GLU A 165 -2.57 14.34 12.87
#